data_AF-A0A815QAK0-F1
#
_entry.id   AF-A0A815QAK0-F1
#
_cell.length_a   1.000
_cell.length_b   1.000
_cell.length_c   1.000
_cell.angle_alpha   90.00
_cell.angle_beta   90.00
_cell.angle_gamma   90.00
#
_symmetry.space_group_name_H-M   'P 1'
#
loop_
_entity.id
_entity.type
_entity.pdbx_description
1 polymer ?
#
loop_
_entity_poly.entity_id
_entity_poly.type
_entity_poly.pdbx_seq_one_letter_code
_entity_poly.pdbx_strand_id
1 'polypeptide(L)'
;MNIIDCPSDSLRIYDSTTLLNKDPKQQCGTPASFTFTSSTTEISMIFISNSVVESSGFQATIALHFPMITSCPQNLGFFQCKNKNCISKQLQCDGRNHCGDGTDESLCDIFFD
;
A
#
# COMPACT_ATOMS: atom_id res chain seq x y z
N MET A 1 17.11 -11.10 26.82
CA MET A 1 16.07 -11.01 25.78
C MET A 1 16.20 -9.67 25.07
N ASN A 2 17.30 -9.48 24.34
CA ASN A 2 17.56 -8.30 23.51
C ASN A 2 17.67 -8.81 22.07
N ILE A 3 16.80 -8.30 21.21
CA ILE A 3 16.77 -8.55 19.77
C ILE A 3 17.77 -7.58 19.13
N ILE A 4 19.05 -7.77 19.46
CA ILE A 4 20.15 -6.97 18.91
C ILE A 4 21.06 -8.01 18.26
N ASP A 5 21.15 -7.93 16.93
CA ASP A 5 21.74 -8.87 15.98
C ASP A 5 20.98 -10.19 15.74
N CYS A 6 20.31 -10.24 14.59
CA CYS A 6 19.85 -11.46 13.93
C CYS A 6 20.84 -11.82 12.80
N PRO A 7 21.97 -12.49 13.08
CA PRO A 7 22.98 -12.84 12.08
C PRO A 7 22.61 -14.07 11.23
N SER A 8 21.62 -14.85 11.65
CA SER A 8 21.11 -16.04 10.97
C SER A 8 19.97 -15.70 9.99
N ASP A 9 19.03 -16.62 9.76
CA ASP A 9 17.86 -16.39 8.92
C ASP A 9 17.06 -15.16 9.38
N SER A 10 16.87 -14.21 8.47
CA SER A 10 16.13 -12.99 8.78
C SER A 10 15.35 -12.42 7.61
N LEU A 11 14.21 -11.82 7.94
CA LEU A 11 13.41 -11.04 7.03
C LEU A 11 13.66 -9.55 7.31
N ARG A 12 14.00 -8.79 6.28
CA ARG A 12 14.24 -7.34 6.33
C ARG A 12 13.23 -6.62 5.45
N ILE A 13 12.56 -5.61 5.99
CA ILE A 13 11.61 -4.77 5.24
C ILE A 13 12.10 -3.32 5.23
N TYR A 14 12.17 -2.75 4.04
CA TYR A 14 12.49 -1.36 3.78
C TYR A 14 11.25 -0.63 3.25
N ASP A 15 10.98 0.56 3.80
CA ASP A 15 9.92 1.48 3.35
C ASP A 15 10.36 2.31 2.12
N SER A 16 11.04 1.66 1.18
CA SER A 16 11.64 2.28 -0.01
C SER A 16 12.19 1.22 -0.97
N THR A 17 12.34 1.56 -2.25
CA THR A 17 13.13 0.82 -3.24
C THR A 17 14.63 1.15 -3.19
N THR A 18 15.01 2.26 -2.56
CA THR A 18 16.42 2.65 -2.36
C THR A 18 16.92 2.16 -0.99
N LEU A 19 17.82 1.19 -1.01
CA LEU A 19 18.30 0.49 0.20
C LEU A 19 19.53 1.15 0.85
N LEU A 20 20.25 1.99 0.11
CA LEU A 20 21.49 2.61 0.59
C LEU A 20 21.18 3.59 1.74
N ASN A 21 21.90 3.44 2.85
CA ASN A 21 21.73 4.26 4.06
C ASN A 21 20.31 4.23 4.64
N LYS A 22 19.58 3.11 4.46
CA LYS A 22 18.29 2.88 5.09
C LYS A 22 18.38 1.76 6.11
N ASP A 23 17.77 1.96 7.26
CA ASP A 23 17.64 0.95 8.29
C ASP A 23 16.37 0.12 8.04
N PRO A 24 16.48 -1.21 7.84
CA PRO A 24 15.32 -2.06 7.69
C PRO A 24 14.65 -2.34 9.04
N LYS A 25 13.34 -2.66 8.98
CA LYS A 25 12.71 -3.45 10.03
C LYS A 25 13.12 -4.90 9.84
N GLN A 26 13.81 -5.48 10.81
CA GLN A 26 14.31 -6.86 10.75
C GLN A 26 13.56 -7.75 11.74
N GLN A 27 13.25 -8.97 11.31
CA GLN A 27 12.67 -10.02 12.13
C GLN A 27 13.42 -11.35 11.92
N CYS A 28 13.63 -12.10 12.99
CA CYS A 28 14.14 -13.47 12.97
C CYS A 28 13.48 -14.33 14.06
N GLY A 29 13.65 -15.67 13.98
CA GLY A 29 13.17 -16.63 14.99
C GLY A 29 11.67 -16.96 14.94
N THR A 30 11.21 -17.82 15.86
CA THR A 30 9.81 -18.23 16.02
C THR A 30 9.36 -18.13 17.49
N PRO A 31 8.07 -17.80 17.77
CA PRO A 31 7.04 -17.35 16.86
C PRO A 31 7.17 -15.84 16.57
N ALA A 32 7.24 -15.49 15.29
CA ALA A 32 7.38 -14.11 14.85
C ALA A 32 6.13 -13.70 14.04
N SER A 33 5.07 -13.28 14.73
CA SER A 33 3.99 -12.53 14.06
C SER A 33 4.41 -11.07 14.00
N PHE A 34 4.57 -10.56 12.78
CA PHE A 34 5.03 -9.20 12.52
C PHE A 34 4.11 -8.53 11.49
N THR A 35 3.79 -7.25 11.73
CA THR A 35 3.02 -6.42 10.82
C THR A 35 3.80 -5.16 10.51
N PHE A 36 3.89 -4.81 9.24
CA PHE A 36 4.52 -3.59 8.75
C PHE A 36 3.51 -2.77 7.95
N THR A 37 3.40 -1.49 8.28
CA THR A 37 2.62 -0.53 7.51
C THR A 37 3.57 0.44 6.84
N SER A 38 3.59 0.40 5.51
CA SER A 38 4.38 1.28 4.66
C SER A 38 3.86 2.71 4.76
N SER A 39 4.74 3.70 4.86
CA SER A 39 4.42 5.11 4.65
C SER A 39 4.57 5.52 3.17
N THR A 40 5.13 4.64 2.34
CA THR A 40 5.36 4.84 0.92
C THR A 40 4.52 3.90 0.06
N THR A 41 4.55 4.10 -1.26
CA THR A 41 3.90 3.22 -2.25
C THR A 41 4.75 2.01 -2.61
N GLU A 42 6.01 1.96 -2.20
CA GLU A 42 6.95 0.91 -2.60
C GLU A 42 7.72 0.37 -1.40
N ILE A 43 7.66 -0.95 -1.20
CA ILE A 43 8.43 -1.63 -0.16
C ILE A 43 9.42 -2.61 -0.80
N SER A 44 10.58 -2.77 -0.17
CA SER A 44 11.52 -3.85 -0.51
C SER A 44 11.58 -4.85 0.62
N MET A 45 11.32 -6.12 0.31
CA MET A 45 11.42 -7.23 1.26
C MET A 45 12.61 -8.10 0.87
N ILE A 46 13.54 -8.30 1.81
CA ILE A 46 14.74 -9.10 1.60
C ILE A 46 14.77 -10.22 2.63
N PHE A 47 14.73 -11.45 2.15
CA PHE A 47 14.96 -12.63 2.98
C PHE A 47 16.42 -13.05 2.85
N ILE A 48 17.11 -13.16 3.99
CA ILE A 48 18.49 -13.63 4.09
C ILE A 48 18.44 -14.98 4.79
N SER A 49 18.99 -16.00 4.16
CA SER A 49 19.12 -17.33 4.75
C SER A 49 20.54 -17.86 4.58
N ASN A 50 20.96 -18.74 5.50
CA ASN A 50 22.22 -19.46 5.37
C ASN A 50 21.99 -20.87 4.78
N SER A 51 23.05 -21.67 4.70
CA SER A 51 23.00 -23.04 4.17
C SER A 51 22.58 -24.09 5.21
N VAL A 52 22.11 -23.68 6.38
CA VAL A 52 21.67 -24.55 7.48
C VAL A 52 20.15 -24.50 7.58
N VAL A 53 19.48 -25.65 7.44
CA VAL A 53 18.01 -25.71 7.49
C VAL A 53 17.57 -25.74 8.95
N GLU A 54 17.31 -24.57 9.54
CA GLU A 54 16.81 -24.46 10.93
C GLU A 54 15.31 -24.16 11.03
N SER A 55 14.63 -23.75 9.95
CA SER A 55 13.23 -23.29 10.01
C SER A 55 12.43 -23.42 8.70
N SER A 56 11.11 -23.32 8.81
CA SER A 56 10.10 -23.41 7.74
C SER A 56 9.95 -22.14 6.87
N GLY A 57 10.92 -21.22 6.90
CA GLY A 57 10.88 -19.97 6.15
C GLY A 57 9.86 -18.96 6.71
N PHE A 58 9.21 -18.19 5.82
CA PHE A 58 8.19 -17.21 6.20
C PHE A 58 6.96 -17.30 5.29
N GLN A 59 5.80 -16.94 5.83
CA GLN A 59 4.59 -16.66 5.07
C GLN A 59 4.23 -15.19 5.28
N ALA A 60 4.01 -14.45 4.18
CA ALA A 60 3.61 -13.05 4.24
C ALA A 60 2.32 -12.84 3.44
N THR A 61 1.46 -11.97 3.95
CA THR A 61 0.28 -11.47 3.25
C THR A 61 0.42 -9.96 3.13
N ILE A 62 0.39 -9.45 1.90
CA ILE A 62 0.42 -8.01 1.63
C ILE A 62 -1.01 -7.56 1.39
N ALA A 63 -1.41 -6.51 2.11
CA ALA A 63 -2.71 -5.87 1.93
C ALA A 63 -2.51 -4.37 1.80
N LEU A 64 -3.32 -3.74 0.95
CA LEU A 64 -3.40 -2.28 0.92
C LEU A 64 -4.18 -1.84 2.16
N HIS A 65 -3.48 -1.16 3.06
CA HIS A 65 -4.12 -0.56 4.24
C HIS A 65 -4.62 0.82 3.87
N PHE A 66 -5.92 0.93 3.60
CA PHE A 66 -6.60 2.21 3.53
C PHE A 66 -7.22 2.48 4.90
N PRO A 67 -6.58 3.28 5.78
CA PRO A 67 -7.18 3.62 7.06
C PRO A 67 -8.45 4.43 6.76
N MET A 68 -9.60 3.76 6.81
CA MET A 68 -10.96 4.34 6.80
C MET A 68 -11.06 5.60 5.92
N ILE A 69 -11.15 5.38 4.60
CA ILE A 69 -11.31 6.41 3.58
C ILE A 69 -12.55 7.26 3.91
N THR A 70 -12.38 8.41 4.56
CA THR A 70 -13.40 9.47 4.60
C THR A 70 -13.49 10.20 3.25
N SER A 71 -12.48 10.07 2.40
CA SER A 71 -12.43 10.71 1.09
C SER A 71 -11.63 9.91 0.06
N CYS A 72 -12.13 9.79 -1.18
CA CYS A 72 -11.51 8.98 -2.23
C CYS A 72 -10.04 9.37 -2.47
N PRO A 73 -9.15 8.41 -2.81
CA PRO A 73 -7.73 8.69 -3.04
C PRO A 73 -7.53 9.52 -4.32
N GLN A 74 -7.64 10.85 -4.20
CA GLN A 74 -7.57 11.78 -5.33
C GLN A 74 -6.21 11.78 -6.05
N ASN A 75 -5.14 11.43 -5.32
CA ASN A 75 -3.78 11.29 -5.85
C ASN A 75 -3.59 10.04 -6.72
N LEU A 76 -4.55 9.11 -6.71
CA LEU A 76 -4.55 7.90 -7.54
C LEU A 76 -5.50 8.01 -8.74
N GLY A 77 -5.94 9.21 -9.08
CA GLY A 77 -6.84 9.42 -10.23
C GLY A 77 -8.30 9.07 -9.96
N PHE A 78 -8.75 9.08 -8.69
CA PHE A 78 -10.15 8.89 -8.34
C PHE A 78 -10.88 10.22 -8.08
N PHE A 79 -12.16 10.26 -8.44
CA PHE A 79 -13.10 11.33 -8.13
C PHE A 79 -14.08 10.85 -7.04
N GLN A 80 -14.39 11.72 -6.07
CA GLN A 80 -15.37 11.43 -5.03
C GLN A 80 -16.70 12.06 -5.38
N CYS A 81 -17.69 11.22 -5.58
CA CYS A 81 -19.08 11.59 -5.75
C CYS A 81 -19.65 12.21 -4.46
N LYS A 82 -20.74 12.98 -4.57
CA LYS A 82 -21.40 13.60 -3.42
C LYS A 82 -21.99 12.55 -2.46
N ASN A 83 -22.46 11.42 -2.99
CA ASN A 83 -22.89 10.25 -2.23
C ASN A 83 -21.74 9.43 -1.62
N LYS A 84 -20.49 9.91 -1.72
CA LYS A 84 -19.25 9.28 -1.24
C LYS A 84 -18.79 8.05 -2.02
N ASN A 85 -19.42 7.73 -3.15
CA ASN A 85 -18.88 6.74 -4.09
C ASN A 85 -17.57 7.27 -4.71
N CYS A 86 -16.70 6.34 -5.09
CA CYS A 86 -15.45 6.66 -5.79
C CYS A 86 -15.51 6.08 -7.20
N ILE A 87 -15.22 6.93 -8.19
CA ILE A 87 -15.09 6.53 -9.60
C ILE A 87 -13.73 6.98 -10.13
N SER A 88 -13.30 6.45 -11.27
CA SER A 88 -12.13 6.96 -11.98
C SER A 88 -12.40 8.40 -12.44
N LYS A 89 -11.42 9.31 -12.33
CA LYS A 89 -11.53 10.68 -12.88
C LYS A 89 -11.80 10.70 -14.39
N GLN A 90 -11.46 9.64 -15.11
CA GLN A 90 -11.74 9.51 -16.55
C GLN A 90 -13.24 9.33 -16.85
N LEU A 91 -14.03 8.98 -15.85
CA LEU A 91 -15.49 8.81 -15.95
C LEU A 91 -16.24 10.09 -15.57
N GLN A 92 -15.53 11.18 -15.30
CA GLN A 92 -16.14 12.48 -15.07
C GLN A 92 -16.42 13.14 -16.43
N CYS A 93 -17.61 13.68 -16.62
CA CYS A 93 -18.00 14.41 -17.83
C CYS A 93 -17.99 13.56 -19.10
N ASP A 94 -18.36 12.29 -18.98
CA ASP A 94 -18.41 11.36 -20.11
C ASP A 94 -19.84 11.12 -20.62
N GLY A 95 -20.81 11.85 -20.08
CA GLY A 95 -22.21 11.81 -20.45
C GLY A 95 -22.99 10.67 -19.80
N ARG A 96 -22.43 9.93 -18.82
CA ARG A 96 -23.14 8.88 -18.10
C ARG A 96 -22.97 9.05 -16.59
N ASN A 97 -24.05 8.77 -15.87
CA ASN A 97 -24.04 8.80 -14.41
C ASN A 97 -23.37 7.54 -13.84
N HIS A 98 -22.07 7.62 -13.57
CA HIS A 98 -21.28 6.60 -12.89
C HIS A 98 -21.37 6.72 -11.37
N CYS A 99 -21.58 7.93 -10.85
CA CYS A 99 -21.73 8.12 -9.41
C CYS A 99 -23.03 7.50 -8.85
N GLY A 100 -24.05 7.33 -9.68
CA GLY A 100 -25.43 6.99 -9.29
C GLY A 100 -26.25 8.20 -8.82
N ASP A 101 -25.60 9.29 -8.40
CA ASP A 101 -26.21 10.56 -8.02
C ASP A 101 -26.02 11.69 -9.04
N GLY A 102 -25.33 11.41 -10.15
CA GLY A 102 -25.08 12.34 -11.26
C GLY A 102 -24.02 13.41 -10.97
N THR A 103 -23.30 13.34 -9.85
CA THR A 103 -22.36 14.40 -9.47
C THR A 103 -21.09 14.44 -10.32
N ASP A 104 -20.73 13.33 -10.95
CA ASP A 104 -19.70 13.22 -11.98
C ASP A 104 -20.01 14.03 -13.25
N GLU A 105 -21.28 14.31 -13.53
CA GLU A 105 -21.73 15.04 -14.72
C GLU A 105 -22.21 16.48 -14.42
N SER A 106 -22.12 16.90 -13.15
CA SER A 106 -22.74 18.16 -12.69
C SER A 106 -21.88 19.41 -12.85
N LEU A 107 -20.57 19.24 -13.03
CA LEU A 107 -19.58 20.33 -13.11
C LEU A 107 -18.62 20.10 -14.29
N CYS A 108 -19.21 19.88 -15.46
CA CYS A 108 -18.49 19.80 -16.70
C CYS A 108 -18.39 21.20 -17.29
N ASP A 109 -17.18 21.68 -17.52
CA ASP A 109 -16.96 22.91 -18.28
C ASP A 109 -17.47 22.65 -19.71
N ILE A 110 -18.73 22.99 -19.92
CA ILE A 110 -19.39 23.05 -21.22
C ILE A 110 -18.78 24.21 -22.01
N PHE A 111 -17.59 23.99 -22.57
CA PHE A 111 -17.09 24.79 -23.67
C PHE A 111 -17.98 24.50 -24.89
N PHE A 112 -19.01 25.34 -25.06
CA PHE A 112 -19.66 25.51 -26.34
C PHE A 112 -18.71 26.31 -27.25
N ASP A 113 -18.21 25.67 -28.31
CA ASP A 113 -17.94 26.36 -29.57
C ASP A 113 -18.95 25.84 -30.60
#